data_AF-A0A6A5QSZ8-F1
#
_entry.id   AF-A0A6A5QSZ8-F1
#
_cell.length_a   1.000
_cell.length_b   1.000
_cell.length_c   1.000
_cell.angle_alpha   90.00
_cell.angle_beta   90.00
_cell.angle_gamma   90.00
#
_symmetry.space_group_name_H-M   'P 1'
#
loop_
_entity.id
_entity.type
_entity.pdbx_description
1 polymer ?
#
loop_
_entity_poly.entity_id
_entity_poly.type
_entity_poly.pdbx_seq_one_letter_code
_entity_poly.pdbx_strand_id
1 'polypeptide(L)' 'QNTEQVNALRRKLYLEKFGSLNYLPTITRPNLAYLLLMCRRYMANLTQDHIDTLDSVYAYLKGTPNASISY' A
#
# COMPACT_ATOMS: atom_id res chain seq x y z
N GLN A 1 -5.76 -7.13 26.38
CA GLN A 1 -4.42 -6.52 26.51
C GLN A 1 -3.43 -6.96 25.43
N ASN A 2 -3.22 -8.25 25.12
CA ASN A 2 -2.26 -8.65 24.06
C ASN A 2 -2.74 -8.35 22.62
N THR A 3 -4.06 -8.44 22.35
CA THR A 3 -4.66 -8.26 21.02
C THR A 3 -4.58 -6.83 20.48
N GLU A 4 -4.69 -5.83 21.36
CA GLU A 4 -4.65 -4.41 21.00
C GLU A 4 -3.24 -3.96 20.59
N GLN A 5 -2.22 -4.48 21.29
CA GLN A 5 -0.82 -4.23 20.98
C GLN A 5 -0.43 -4.82 19.61
N VAL A 6 -0.89 -6.03 19.32
CA VAL A 6 -0.68 -6.70 18.02
C VAL A 6 -1.37 -5.92 16.89
N ASN A 7 -2.58 -5.40 17.12
CA ASN A 7 -3.28 -4.57 16.14
C ASN A 7 -2.59 -3.21 15.92
N ALA A 8 -2.05 -2.59 16.97
CA ALA A 8 -1.28 -1.35 16.84
C ALA A 8 0.01 -1.56 16.02
N LEU A 9 0.74 -2.66 16.27
CA LEU A 9 1.92 -3.04 15.50
C LEU A 9 1.58 -3.28 14.02
N ARG A 10 0.50 -4.00 13.74
CA ARG A 10 0.01 -4.25 12.37
C ARG A 10 -0.31 -2.96 11.63
N ARG A 11 -0.99 -2.02 12.29
CA ARG A 11 -1.27 -0.69 11.72
C ARG A 11 0.02 0.07 11.42
N LYS A 12 0.99 0.05 12.35
CA LYS A 12 2.28 0.72 12.15
C LYS A 12 3.03 0.15 10.95
N LEU A 13 3.12 -1.18 10.84
CA LEU A 13 3.77 -1.86 9.71
C LEU A 13 3.07 -1.53 8.37
N TYR A 14 1.74 -1.49 8.37
CA TYR A 14 0.98 -1.11 7.18
C TYR A 14 1.27 0.34 6.75
N LEU A 15 1.29 1.28 7.71
CA LEU A 15 1.59 2.69 7.43
C LEU A 15 3.01 2.86 6.87
N GLU A 16 3.97 2.11 7.40
CA GLU A 16 5.35 2.13 6.91
C GLU A 16 5.45 1.64 5.46
N LYS A 17 4.86 0.47 5.15
CA LYS A 17 4.76 -0.07 3.78
C LYS A 17 4.09 0.93 2.84
N PHE A 18 2.95 1.49 3.24
CA PHE A 18 2.24 2.49 2.44
C PHE A 18 3.09 3.75 2.18
N GLY A 19 3.81 4.22 3.19
CA GLY A 19 4.69 5.39 3.08
C GLY A 19 5.78 5.20 2.02
N SER A 20 6.41 4.02 1.98
CA SER A 20 7.38 3.68 0.94
C SER A 20 6.75 3.64 -0.46
N LEU A 21 5.51 3.15 -0.55
CA LEU A 21 4.80 3.01 -1.81
C LEU A 21 4.29 4.35 -2.37
N ASN A 22 3.94 5.31 -1.51
CA ASN A 22 3.39 6.62 -1.89
C ASN A 22 4.34 7.48 -2.74
N TYR A 23 5.63 7.14 -2.80
CA TYR A 23 6.59 7.84 -3.65
C TYR A 23 6.50 7.45 -5.13
N LEU A 24 6.13 6.21 -5.43
CA LEU A 24 6.12 5.68 -6.81
C LEU A 24 5.11 6.35 -7.76
N PRO A 25 3.87 6.69 -7.33
CA PRO A 25 2.91 7.33 -8.22
C PRO A 25 3.32 8.73 -8.67
N THR A 26 4.07 9.44 -7.83
CA THR A 26 4.51 10.81 -8.11
C THR A 26 5.58 10.87 -9.21
N ILE A 27 6.34 9.78 -9.41
CA ILE A 27 7.53 9.80 -10.27
C ILE A 27 7.40 8.88 -11.48
N THR A 28 6.96 7.64 -11.27
CA THR A 28 7.10 6.60 -12.32
C THR A 28 5.77 5.95 -12.67
N ARG A 29 4.79 5.93 -11.75
CA ARG A 29 3.59 5.08 -11.90
C ARG A 29 2.29 5.73 -11.41
N PRO A 30 1.78 6.77 -12.08
CA PRO A 30 0.52 7.41 -11.68
C PRO A 30 -0.68 6.46 -11.68
N ASN A 31 -0.63 5.32 -12.37
CA ASN A 31 -1.66 4.26 -12.28
C ASN A 31 -1.87 3.74 -10.83
N LEU A 32 -0.83 3.79 -9.99
CA LEU A 32 -0.93 3.39 -8.58
C LEU A 32 -1.53 4.47 -7.67
N ALA A 33 -1.67 5.71 -8.15
CA ALA A 33 -2.17 6.83 -7.34
C ALA A 33 -3.60 6.59 -6.84
N TYR A 34 -4.45 6.04 -7.71
CA TYR A 34 -5.85 5.76 -7.37
C TYR A 34 -5.96 4.64 -6.32
N LEU A 35 -5.24 3.54 -6.50
CA LEU A 35 -5.18 2.44 -5.54
C LEU A 35 -4.70 2.92 -4.17
N LEU A 36 -3.64 3.73 -4.13
CA LEU A 36 -3.14 4.30 -2.88
C LEU A 36 -4.11 5.27 -2.23
N LEU A 37 -4.80 6.11 -3.01
CA LEU A 37 -5.82 6.99 -2.49
C LEU A 37 -6.96 6.20 -1.80
N MET A 38 -7.37 5.08 -2.37
CA MET A 38 -8.38 4.20 -1.77
C MET A 38 -7.84 3.54 -0.49
N CYS A 39 -6.64 2.97 -0.53
CA CYS A 39 -5.98 2.38 0.65
C CYS A 39 -5.79 3.38 1.81
N ARG A 40 -5.55 4.66 1.51
CA ARG A 40 -5.43 5.73 2.51
C ARG A 40 -6.72 5.95 3.30
N ARG A 41 -7.87 5.85 2.64
CA ARG A 41 -9.20 6.07 3.28
C ARG A 41 -9.48 5.03 4.36
N TYR A 42 -8.99 3.81 4.17
CA TYR A 42 -9.23 2.70 5.07
C TYR A 42 -8.13 2.51 6.12
N MET A 43 -7.12 3.39 6.20
CA MET A 43 -6.08 3.35 7.23
C MET A 43 -6.61 3.47 8.65
N ALA A 44 -7.72 4.18 8.85
CA ALA A 44 -8.35 4.29 10.15
C ALA A 44 -8.98 2.96 10.59
N ASN A 45 -9.48 2.16 9.65
CA ASN A 45 -10.18 0.89 9.86
C ASN A 45 -9.57 -0.22 9.00
N LEU A 46 -8.38 -0.67 9.39
CA LEU A 46 -7.64 -1.69 8.67
C LEU A 46 -8.30 -3.07 8.77
N THR A 47 -8.68 -3.61 7.61
CA THR A 47 -9.24 -4.96 7.43
C THR A 47 -8.22 -5.84 6.71
N GLN A 48 -8.33 -7.16 6.86
CA GLN A 48 -7.41 -8.12 6.24
C GLN A 48 -7.35 -7.96 4.71
N ASP A 49 -8.47 -7.68 4.05
CA ASP A 49 -8.55 -7.40 2.61
C ASP A 49 -7.66 -6.23 2.17
N HIS A 50 -7.50 -5.20 2.99
CA HIS A 50 -6.66 -4.04 2.65
C HIS A 50 -5.17 -4.39 2.72
N ILE A 51 -4.79 -5.31 3.61
CA ILE A 51 -3.42 -5.82 3.69
C ILE A 51 -3.13 -6.66 2.45
N ASP A 52 -4.05 -7.54 2.07
CA ASP A 52 -3.93 -8.38 0.86
C ASP A 52 -3.84 -7.53 -0.42
N THR A 53 -4.66 -6.47 -0.51
CA THR A 53 -4.58 -5.50 -1.62
C THR A 53 -3.21 -4.85 -1.70
N LEU A 54 -2.63 -4.46 -0.55
CA LEU A 54 -1.30 -3.84 -0.53
C LEU A 54 -0.22 -4.85 -0.97
N ASP A 55 -0.28 -6.09 -0.49
CA ASP A 55 0.66 -7.14 -0.90
C ASP A 55 0.52 -7.49 -2.39
N SER A 56 -0.71 -7.46 -2.94
CA SER A 56 -0.96 -7.58 -4.39
C SER A 56 -0.32 -6.44 -5.19
N VAL A 57 -0.35 -5.20 -4.69
CA VAL A 57 0.36 -4.07 -5.33
C VAL A 57 1.87 -4.27 -5.30
N TYR A 58 2.42 -4.78 -4.20
CA TYR A 58 3.84 -5.14 -4.14
C TYR A 58 4.20 -6.26 -5.13
N ALA A 59 3.34 -7.27 -5.28
CA ALA A 59 3.53 -8.32 -6.27
C ALA A 59 3.48 -7.76 -7.70
N TYR A 60 2.55 -6.85 -7.99
CA TYR A 60 2.47 -6.16 -9.28
C TYR A 60 3.75 -5.37 -9.58
N LEU A 61 4.26 -4.61 -8.59
CA LEU A 61 5.50 -3.86 -8.73
C LEU A 61 6.70 -4.77 -9.01
N LYS A 62 6.78 -5.91 -8.32
CA LYS A 62 7.84 -6.89 -8.52
C LYS A 62 7.76 -7.56 -9.90
N GLY A 63 6.55 -7.81 -10.40
CA GLY A 63 6.32 -8.46 -11.69
C GLY A 63 6.47 -7.53 -12.91
N THR A 64 6.34 -6.22 -12.71
CA THR A 64 6.33 -5.25 -13.82
C THR A 64 7.41 -4.17 -13.70
N PRO A 65 8.69 -4.47 -13.41
CA PRO A 65 9.69 -3.44 -13.10
C PRO A 65 9.89 -2.41 -14.22
N ASN A 66 9.68 -2.80 -15.48
CA ASN A 66 9.85 -1.96 -16.67
C ASN A 66 8.54 -1.34 -17.21
N ALA A 67 7.42 -1.45 -16.49
CA ALA A 67 6.16 -0.80 -16.88
C ALA A 67 6.21 0.68 -16.52
N SER A 68 6.90 1.46 -17.34
CA SER A 68 6.76 2.91 -17.43
C SER A 68 5.65 3.24 -18.42
N ILE A 69 4.94 4.34 -18.16
CA ILE A 69 3.97 4.89 -19.10
C ILE A 69 4.79 5.78 -20.04
N SER A 70 4.96 5.37 -21.30
CA SER A 70 5.48 6.26 -22.33
C SER A 70 4.37 7.22 -22.74
N TYR A 71 4.62 8.52 -22.58
CA TYR A 71 3.76 9.60 -23.06
C TYR A 71 4.15 10.00 -24.47
#